data_AF-A0A954F4M3-F1
#
_entry.id   AF-A0A954F4M3-F1
#
_cell.length_a   1.000
_cell.length_b   1.000
_cell.length_c   1.000
_cell.angle_alpha   90.00
_cell.angle_beta   90.00
_cell.angle_gamma   90.00
#
_symmetry.space_group_name_H-M   'P 1'
#
loop_
_entity.id
_entity.type
_entity.pdbx_description
1 polymer ?
#
loop_
_entity_poly.entity_id
_entity_poly.type
_entity_poly.pdbx_seq_one_letter_code
_entity_poly.pdbx_strand_id
1 'polypeptide(L)'
;MRFFGAALLCGAVACASVPELAPGADAGTVQVVQTEGPEPTPLTERDVAPGHFLYLCVKSENIDLSSGIAHLRSLAKTDEGKVRRQVGHCWIILETPESWTVAGHSGECTKDQPSYTTGVIRAMEREDPDPIAYLWTEMRDGYRWTNENGWIPSYACRVPISIDQARAIESFLDGFDYPRFALVGRACSHFAVQVAGLAQVPTRNLVRVEIPQRVRYMNRLHALWTDAKFSVITYGSPEVFEQCLRDLVSVGAAEEVQDLPARTRPSPASMEPIDDRDRFFIGP
;
A
#
# COMPACT_ATOMS: atom_id res chain seq x y z
N MET A 1 -28.65 51.62 -12.68
CA MET A 1 -27.44 51.17 -11.97
C MET A 1 -27.80 50.82 -10.54
N ARG A 2 -27.93 49.53 -10.22
CA ARG A 2 -27.99 49.01 -8.84
C ARG A 2 -27.11 47.77 -8.81
N PHE A 3 -26.01 47.84 -8.06
CA PHE A 3 -25.10 46.72 -7.81
C PHE A 3 -25.77 45.76 -6.83
N PHE A 4 -25.93 44.50 -7.21
CA PHE A 4 -26.18 43.40 -6.29
C PHE A 4 -24.82 42.80 -5.90
N GLY A 5 -24.44 42.94 -4.63
CA GLY A 5 -23.30 42.24 -4.05
C GLY A 5 -23.67 40.80 -3.73
N ALA A 6 -23.01 39.85 -4.39
CA ALA A 6 -23.05 38.45 -4.01
C ALA A 6 -22.07 38.23 -2.86
N ALA A 7 -22.59 37.91 -1.67
CA ALA A 7 -21.79 37.43 -0.56
C ALA A 7 -21.39 35.97 -0.83
N LEU A 8 -20.10 35.71 -1.07
CA LEU A 8 -19.53 34.38 -1.02
C LEU A 8 -19.62 33.87 0.43
N LEU A 9 -20.55 32.94 0.69
CA LEU A 9 -20.45 32.06 1.85
C LEU A 9 -19.30 31.08 1.58
N CYS A 10 -18.14 31.37 2.15
CA CYS A 10 -17.08 30.38 2.37
C CYS A 10 -17.63 29.34 3.35
N GLY A 11 -18.18 28.25 2.83
CA GLY A 11 -18.57 27.10 3.63
C GLY A 11 -17.32 26.50 4.27
N ALA A 12 -17.23 26.57 5.59
CA ALA A 12 -16.26 25.79 6.34
C ALA A 12 -16.49 24.32 6.01
N VAL A 13 -15.55 23.71 5.28
CA VAL A 13 -15.52 22.25 5.10
C VAL A 13 -15.28 21.67 6.49
N ALA A 14 -16.31 21.09 7.08
CA ALA A 14 -16.20 20.39 8.35
C ALA A 14 -15.10 19.33 8.19
N CYS A 15 -14.06 19.40 9.02
CA CYS A 15 -13.09 18.32 9.11
C CYS A 15 -13.87 17.04 9.45
N ALA A 16 -13.79 16.04 8.57
CA ALA A 16 -14.37 14.74 8.85
C ALA A 16 -13.79 14.22 10.17
N SER A 17 -14.65 13.77 11.08
CA SER A 17 -14.21 13.26 12.37
C SER A 17 -13.68 11.84 12.22
N VAL A 18 -12.50 11.55 12.77
CA VAL A 18 -11.93 10.19 12.80
C VAL A 18 -12.90 9.25 13.52
N PRO A 19 -13.13 8.02 13.01
CA PRO A 19 -13.95 7.04 13.71
C PRO A 19 -13.42 6.71 15.11
N GLU A 20 -14.32 6.66 16.09
CA GLU A 20 -14.04 6.31 17.48
C GLU A 20 -14.68 4.98 17.90
N LEU A 21 -14.07 4.33 18.89
CA LEU A 21 -14.66 3.15 19.52
C LEU A 21 -15.96 3.51 20.25
N ALA A 22 -16.99 2.68 20.08
CA ALA A 22 -18.13 2.74 20.97
C ALA A 22 -17.74 2.23 22.36
N PRO A 23 -18.29 2.80 23.46
CA PRO A 23 -18.09 2.23 24.79
C PRO A 23 -18.50 0.74 24.82
N GLY A 24 -17.57 -0.13 25.22
CA GLY A 24 -17.81 -1.58 25.32
C GLY A 24 -17.68 -2.38 24.02
N ALA A 25 -17.31 -1.76 22.90
CA ALA A 25 -16.97 -2.50 21.68
C ALA A 25 -15.59 -3.16 21.80
N ASP A 26 -15.46 -4.39 21.28
CA ASP A 26 -14.19 -5.08 21.15
C ASP A 26 -13.25 -4.25 20.25
N ALA A 27 -12.01 -4.08 20.69
CA ALA A 27 -11.00 -3.33 19.95
C ALA A 27 -10.58 -4.03 18.65
N GLY A 28 -10.89 -5.33 18.53
CA GLY A 28 -10.43 -6.20 17.47
C GLY A 28 -8.95 -6.53 17.64
N THR A 29 -8.55 -7.76 17.34
CA THR A 29 -7.15 -8.14 17.34
C THR A 29 -6.50 -7.98 15.97
N VAL A 30 -5.19 -7.77 15.97
CA VAL A 30 -4.36 -7.76 14.76
C VAL A 30 -3.29 -8.83 14.94
N GLN A 31 -3.10 -9.65 13.92
CA GLN A 31 -2.16 -10.76 13.94
C GLN A 31 -1.32 -10.74 12.67
N VAL A 32 0.00 -10.75 12.81
CA VAL A 32 0.89 -11.00 11.68
C VAL A 32 0.73 -12.46 11.29
N VAL A 33 0.33 -12.71 10.03
CA VAL A 33 0.14 -14.06 9.53
C VAL A 33 1.50 -14.59 9.10
N GLN A 34 1.98 -15.60 9.79
CA GLN A 34 3.16 -16.34 9.34
C GLN A 34 2.74 -17.22 8.16
N THR A 35 3.43 -17.05 7.04
CA THR A 35 3.37 -18.00 5.94
C THR A 35 4.47 -19.03 6.17
N GLU A 36 4.12 -20.30 6.21
CA GLU A 36 5.11 -21.38 6.17
C GLU A 36 5.85 -21.29 4.84
N GLY A 37 7.07 -20.77 4.89
CA GLY A 37 7.99 -20.69 3.76
C GLY A 37 9.26 -21.47 4.07
N PRO A 38 10.07 -21.79 3.04
CA PRO A 38 11.38 -22.36 3.28
C PRO A 38 12.23 -21.42 4.15
N GLU A 39 13.12 -21.98 4.96
CA GLU A 39 14.06 -21.16 5.72
C GLU A 39 14.92 -20.30 4.76
N PRO A 40 15.26 -19.07 5.14
CA PRO A 40 16.07 -18.20 4.31
C PRO A 40 17.46 -18.78 4.10
N THR A 41 17.80 -19.04 2.83
CA THR A 41 19.14 -19.47 2.43
C THR A 41 20.13 -18.30 2.55
N PRO A 42 21.23 -18.44 3.30
CA PRO A 42 22.29 -17.44 3.38
C PRO A 42 22.85 -17.05 2.01
N LEU A 43 23.31 -15.81 1.88
CA LEU A 43 23.86 -15.30 0.62
C LEU A 43 25.03 -16.13 0.08
N THR A 44 25.85 -16.70 0.97
CA THR A 44 27.01 -17.54 0.62
C THR A 44 26.65 -18.84 -0.08
N GLU A 45 25.39 -19.28 0.02
CA GLU A 45 24.90 -20.56 -0.51
C GLU A 45 24.08 -20.39 -1.79
N ARG A 46 23.88 -19.15 -2.27
CA ARG A 46 23.11 -18.87 -3.48
C ARG A 46 23.97 -19.04 -4.73
N ASP A 47 23.34 -19.53 -5.80
CA ASP A 47 23.92 -19.45 -7.14
C ASP A 47 23.74 -18.03 -7.67
N VAL A 48 24.86 -17.32 -7.89
CA VAL A 48 24.87 -15.88 -8.16
C VAL A 48 25.48 -15.61 -9.52
N ALA A 49 24.75 -14.87 -10.36
CA ALA A 49 25.31 -14.29 -11.56
C ALA A 49 25.92 -12.91 -11.25
N PRO A 50 27.18 -12.63 -11.64
CA PRO A 50 27.76 -11.32 -11.47
C PRO A 50 26.88 -10.22 -12.08
N GLY A 51 26.66 -9.14 -11.34
CA GLY A 51 25.86 -8.00 -11.80
C GLY A 51 24.35 -8.24 -11.87
N HIS A 52 23.82 -9.31 -11.26
CA HIS A 52 22.39 -9.57 -11.17
C HIS A 52 21.91 -9.48 -9.73
N PHE A 53 21.07 -8.48 -9.46
CA PHE A 53 20.56 -8.23 -8.12
C PHE A 53 19.07 -7.88 -8.14
N LEU A 54 18.36 -8.35 -7.12
CA LEU A 54 17.02 -7.92 -6.78
C LEU A 54 17.08 -7.04 -5.55
N TYR A 55 16.59 -5.80 -5.65
CA TYR A 55 16.36 -4.94 -4.50
C TYR A 55 14.88 -5.01 -4.13
N LEU A 56 14.62 -5.27 -2.85
CA LEU A 56 13.30 -5.20 -2.27
C LEU A 56 13.22 -3.90 -1.48
N CYS A 57 12.29 -3.03 -1.85
CA CYS A 57 12.19 -1.68 -1.31
C CYS A 57 10.82 -1.49 -0.66
N VAL A 58 10.81 -0.78 0.47
CA VAL A 58 9.58 -0.46 1.18
C VAL A 58 9.64 0.95 1.74
N LYS A 59 8.50 1.62 1.67
CA LYS A 59 8.15 2.82 2.42
C LYS A 59 7.01 2.44 3.35
N SER A 60 7.31 2.22 4.62
CA SER A 60 6.29 2.06 5.66
C SER A 60 5.84 3.41 6.18
N GLU A 61 4.58 3.48 6.62
CA GLU A 61 3.99 4.72 7.15
C GLU A 61 3.65 4.57 8.65
N ASN A 62 4.23 3.56 9.29
CA ASN A 62 4.05 3.22 10.70
C ASN A 62 2.57 3.06 11.07
N ILE A 63 1.81 2.35 10.23
CA ILE A 63 0.41 2.01 10.53
C ILE A 63 0.35 1.26 11.87
N ASP A 64 -0.52 1.71 12.78
CA ASP A 64 -0.68 1.10 14.09
C ASP A 64 -1.38 -0.27 13.96
N LEU A 65 -0.64 -1.34 14.18
CA LEU A 65 -1.12 -2.73 14.14
C LEU A 65 -1.43 -3.28 15.55
N SER A 66 -1.63 -2.44 16.57
CA SER A 66 -1.89 -2.90 17.95
C SER A 66 -3.30 -3.46 18.18
N SER A 67 -4.28 -2.99 17.41
CA SER A 67 -5.69 -3.42 17.46
C SER A 67 -6.42 -3.07 16.16
N GLY A 68 -7.55 -3.72 15.90
CA GLY A 68 -8.35 -3.46 14.70
C GLY A 68 -8.79 -2.01 14.57
N ILE A 69 -9.14 -1.36 15.69
CA ILE A 69 -9.49 0.06 15.69
C ILE A 69 -8.29 0.98 15.54
N ALA A 70 -7.18 0.70 16.22
CA ALA A 70 -5.97 1.50 16.03
C ALA A 70 -5.50 1.46 14.56
N HIS A 71 -5.65 0.29 13.94
CA HIS A 71 -5.40 0.06 12.53
C HIS A 71 -6.33 0.89 11.63
N LEU A 72 -7.65 0.74 11.77
CA LEU A 72 -8.63 1.51 10.98
C LEU A 72 -8.45 3.03 11.15
N ARG A 73 -8.12 3.51 12.35
CA ARG A 73 -7.82 4.92 12.61
C ARG A 73 -6.55 5.39 11.92
N SER A 74 -5.51 4.55 11.91
CA SER A 74 -4.25 4.87 11.22
C SER A 74 -4.47 4.99 9.72
N LEU A 75 -5.30 4.11 9.14
CA LEU A 75 -5.72 4.21 7.74
C LEU A 75 -6.58 5.47 7.48
N ALA A 76 -7.53 5.79 8.36
CA ALA A 76 -8.41 6.95 8.13
C ALA A 76 -7.66 8.30 8.18
N LYS A 77 -6.60 8.42 9.00
CA LYS A 77 -5.81 9.65 9.13
C LYS A 77 -5.08 10.06 7.86
N THR A 78 -4.85 9.14 6.91
CA THR A 78 -4.17 9.46 5.65
C THR A 78 -5.06 10.22 4.66
N ASP A 79 -6.37 10.35 4.93
CA ASP A 79 -7.36 10.88 3.99
C ASP A 79 -7.91 12.29 4.33
N GLU A 80 -7.51 12.91 5.45
CA GLU A 80 -8.07 14.19 5.97
C GLU A 80 -7.69 15.47 5.18
N GLY A 81 -7.73 15.44 3.85
CA GLY A 81 -7.67 16.64 3.00
C GLY A 81 -6.34 17.40 2.97
N LYS A 82 -5.32 16.93 3.71
CA LYS A 82 -3.92 17.29 3.45
C LYS A 82 -3.38 16.30 2.44
N VAL A 83 -2.76 16.80 1.37
CA VAL A 83 -2.13 16.04 0.28
C VAL A 83 -0.92 15.24 0.78
N ARG A 84 -1.14 14.28 1.67
CA ARG A 84 -0.19 13.21 1.97
C ARG A 84 -0.97 11.91 1.94
N ARG A 85 -1.26 11.50 0.69
CA ARG A 85 -1.46 10.10 0.26
C ARG A 85 -0.21 9.30 0.61
N GLN A 86 0.06 9.14 1.89
CA GLN A 86 1.16 8.37 2.42
C GLN A 86 0.54 7.12 3.01
N VAL A 87 0.02 6.28 2.12
CA VAL A 87 -0.12 4.85 2.38
C VAL A 87 1.22 4.22 2.06
N GLY A 88 1.65 3.25 2.87
CA GLY A 88 2.93 2.60 2.64
C GLY A 88 2.99 1.98 1.24
N HIS A 89 4.20 1.91 0.68
CA HIS A 89 4.42 1.36 -0.66
C HIS A 89 5.55 0.35 -0.67
N CYS A 90 5.40 -0.71 -1.45
CA CYS A 90 6.45 -1.70 -1.71
C CYS A 90 6.72 -1.75 -3.20
N TRP A 91 7.99 -1.81 -3.58
CA TRP A 91 8.41 -1.92 -4.96
C TRP A 91 9.72 -2.70 -5.03
N ILE A 92 10.11 -3.04 -6.26
CA ILE A 92 11.35 -3.75 -6.54
C ILE A 92 12.23 -2.93 -7.46
N ILE A 93 13.51 -3.27 -7.44
CA ILE A 93 14.45 -2.89 -8.48
C ILE A 93 15.14 -4.16 -8.95
N LEU A 94 15.06 -4.43 -10.24
CA LEU A 94 15.82 -5.49 -10.88
C LEU A 94 17.05 -4.86 -11.55
N GLU A 95 18.24 -5.26 -11.09
CA GLU A 95 19.52 -4.89 -11.69
C GLU A 95 20.05 -6.08 -12.49
N THR A 96 20.37 -5.83 -13.76
CA THR A 96 21.12 -6.73 -14.63
C THR A 96 22.33 -5.96 -15.20
N PRO A 97 23.31 -6.62 -15.84
CA PRO A 97 24.44 -5.92 -16.47
C PRO A 97 24.01 -4.87 -17.50
N GLU A 98 22.87 -5.08 -18.16
CA GLU A 98 22.34 -4.23 -19.22
C GLU A 98 21.28 -3.23 -18.73
N SER A 99 20.62 -3.50 -17.58
CA SER A 99 19.40 -2.78 -17.22
C SER A 99 19.23 -2.53 -15.73
N TRP A 100 18.40 -1.53 -15.43
CA TRP A 100 18.00 -1.16 -14.08
C TRP A 100 16.49 -0.87 -14.10
N THR A 101 15.69 -1.86 -13.79
CA THR A 101 14.23 -1.78 -13.90
C THR A 101 13.59 -1.56 -12.54
N VAL A 102 12.92 -0.42 -12.37
CA VAL A 102 12.08 -0.16 -11.20
C VAL A 102 10.65 -0.57 -11.52
N ALA A 103 10.00 -1.29 -10.60
CA ALA A 103 8.59 -1.63 -10.73
C ALA A 103 7.92 -1.76 -9.35
N GLY A 104 6.72 -1.20 -9.24
CA GLY A 104 5.80 -1.45 -8.14
C GLY A 104 4.38 -1.59 -8.67
N HIS A 105 3.46 -2.04 -7.82
CA HIS A 105 2.03 -2.05 -8.15
C HIS A 105 1.31 -1.04 -7.26
N SER A 106 0.65 -0.07 -7.88
CA SER A 106 -0.12 0.96 -7.19
C SER A 106 -1.54 1.01 -7.76
N GLY A 107 -2.44 1.69 -7.07
CA GLY A 107 -3.83 1.86 -7.48
C GLY A 107 -4.50 2.93 -6.64
N GLU A 108 -5.83 2.88 -6.53
CA GLU A 108 -6.60 3.83 -5.71
C GLU A 108 -6.41 5.28 -6.20
N CYS A 109 -6.33 5.45 -7.52
CA CYS A 109 -6.18 6.74 -8.18
C CYS A 109 -7.43 7.61 -8.09
N THR A 110 -8.55 7.02 -7.68
CA THR A 110 -9.87 7.62 -7.53
C THR A 110 -10.47 8.18 -8.82
N LYS A 111 -10.10 7.60 -9.97
CA LYS A 111 -10.58 8.06 -11.29
C LYS A 111 -12.04 7.66 -11.52
N ASP A 112 -12.32 6.37 -11.36
CA ASP A 112 -13.65 5.79 -11.65
C ASP A 112 -14.36 5.27 -10.38
N GLN A 113 -13.62 5.08 -9.30
CA GLN A 113 -14.09 4.51 -8.04
C GLN A 113 -13.55 5.33 -6.86
N PRO A 114 -14.27 5.45 -5.73
CA PRO A 114 -13.71 6.06 -4.53
C PRO A 114 -12.53 5.24 -3.98
N SER A 115 -11.66 5.88 -3.19
CA SER A 115 -10.66 5.18 -2.38
C SER A 115 -11.33 4.15 -1.46
N TYR A 116 -10.60 3.17 -0.93
CA TYR A 116 -11.14 2.17 -0.03
C TYR A 116 -11.80 2.81 1.20
N THR A 117 -11.11 3.74 1.86
CA THR A 117 -11.67 4.48 3.00
C THR A 117 -12.90 5.29 2.58
N THR A 118 -12.82 6.01 1.45
CA THR A 118 -13.94 6.81 0.95
C THR A 118 -15.15 5.95 0.61
N GLY A 119 -14.93 4.76 0.03
CA GLY A 119 -15.97 3.82 -0.31
C GLY A 119 -16.67 3.26 0.93
N VAL A 120 -15.90 2.89 1.97
CA VAL A 120 -16.46 2.49 3.28
C VAL A 120 -17.28 3.61 3.90
N ILE A 121 -16.74 4.84 3.94
CA ILE A 121 -17.45 6.02 4.49
C ILE A 121 -18.76 6.28 3.72
N ARG A 122 -18.70 6.29 2.39
CA ARG A 122 -19.90 6.50 1.55
C ARG A 122 -20.94 5.40 1.74
N ALA A 123 -20.52 4.15 1.96
CA ALA A 123 -21.42 3.06 2.28
C ALA A 123 -22.05 3.23 3.68
N MET A 124 -21.28 3.65 4.68
CA MET A 124 -21.78 3.97 6.03
C MET A 124 -22.82 5.10 6.00
N GLU A 125 -22.57 6.16 5.23
CA GLU A 125 -23.47 7.31 5.06
C GLU A 125 -24.79 6.93 4.38
N ARG A 126 -24.80 5.86 3.59
CA ARG A 126 -25.98 5.29 2.93
C ARG A 126 -26.69 4.21 3.76
N GLU A 127 -26.24 3.99 4.99
CA GLU A 127 -26.78 2.97 5.88
C GLU A 127 -26.71 1.54 5.29
N ASP A 128 -25.66 1.25 4.52
CA ASP A 128 -25.36 -0.12 4.07
C ASP A 128 -25.21 -1.04 5.31
N PRO A 129 -25.74 -2.27 5.29
CA PRO A 129 -25.54 -3.21 6.41
C PRO A 129 -24.09 -3.69 6.56
N ASP A 130 -23.29 -3.66 5.49
CA ASP A 130 -21.93 -4.18 5.43
C ASP A 130 -20.96 -3.21 4.72
N PRO A 131 -20.83 -1.94 5.16
CA PRO A 131 -20.00 -0.95 4.46
C PRO A 131 -18.53 -1.36 4.35
N ILE A 132 -18.03 -2.16 5.30
CA ILE A 132 -16.65 -2.64 5.25
C ILE A 132 -16.40 -3.65 4.12
N ALA A 133 -17.46 -4.26 3.54
CA ALA A 133 -17.35 -5.13 2.38
C ALA A 133 -16.65 -4.45 1.20
N TYR A 134 -16.66 -3.11 1.15
CA TYR A 134 -15.96 -2.34 0.14
C TYR A 134 -14.45 -2.62 0.10
N LEU A 135 -13.82 -3.00 1.22
CA LEU A 135 -12.39 -3.37 1.28
C LEU A 135 -12.02 -4.60 0.42
N TRP A 136 -13.01 -5.42 0.04
CA TRP A 136 -12.83 -6.55 -0.87
C TRP A 136 -13.08 -6.20 -2.34
N THR A 137 -13.40 -4.94 -2.64
CA THR A 137 -13.67 -4.51 -4.01
C THR A 137 -12.36 -4.45 -4.80
N GLU A 138 -12.36 -5.09 -5.96
CA GLU A 138 -11.30 -4.88 -6.95
C GLU A 138 -11.50 -3.54 -7.66
N MET A 139 -10.46 -2.73 -7.66
CA MET A 139 -10.37 -1.48 -8.42
C MET A 139 -9.79 -1.72 -9.80
N ARG A 140 -10.19 -0.93 -10.80
CA ARG A 140 -9.69 -1.01 -12.18
C ARG A 140 -8.79 0.15 -12.59
N ASP A 141 -8.26 0.88 -11.62
CA ASP A 141 -7.37 2.03 -11.79
C ASP A 141 -5.95 1.75 -11.29
N GLY A 142 -5.58 0.47 -11.17
CA GLY A 142 -4.23 0.04 -10.87
C GLY A 142 -3.26 0.38 -11.99
N TYR A 143 -1.98 0.53 -11.65
CA TYR A 143 -0.94 0.88 -12.60
C TYR A 143 0.44 0.40 -12.13
N ARG A 144 1.36 0.30 -13.10
CA ARG A 144 2.77 0.07 -12.82
C ARG A 144 3.37 1.34 -12.25
N TRP A 145 3.78 1.27 -11.00
CA TRP A 145 4.50 2.35 -10.36
C TRP A 145 5.98 2.31 -10.74
N THR A 146 6.52 3.49 -11.05
CA THR A 146 7.94 3.73 -11.28
C THR A 146 8.42 4.77 -10.26
N ASN A 147 9.71 4.81 -9.93
CA ASN A 147 10.25 5.79 -8.96
C ASN A 147 10.44 7.20 -9.54
N GLU A 148 9.62 7.59 -10.53
CA GLU A 148 9.66 8.92 -11.16
C GLU A 148 9.39 10.06 -10.18
N ASN A 149 8.80 9.76 -9.01
CA ASN A 149 8.53 10.74 -7.96
C ASN A 149 9.63 10.81 -6.89
N GLY A 150 10.73 10.07 -7.04
CA GLY A 150 11.89 10.11 -6.15
C GLY A 150 11.60 9.65 -4.71
N TRP A 151 10.71 8.67 -4.54
CA TRP A 151 10.42 8.10 -3.22
C TRP A 151 11.68 7.44 -2.65
N ILE A 152 11.99 7.80 -1.42
CA ILE A 152 13.10 7.22 -0.65
C ILE A 152 12.51 6.15 0.27
N PRO A 153 12.91 4.88 0.12
CA PRO A 153 12.41 3.81 0.98
C PRO A 153 12.74 4.12 2.44
N SER A 154 11.88 3.69 3.35
CA SER A 154 12.22 3.58 4.78
C SER A 154 13.19 2.44 5.03
N TYR A 155 13.16 1.41 4.18
CA TYR A 155 14.11 0.32 4.20
C TYR A 155 14.26 -0.32 2.81
N ALA A 156 15.47 -0.77 2.50
CA ALA A 156 15.73 -1.55 1.31
C ALA A 156 16.80 -2.61 1.61
N CYS A 157 16.64 -3.78 1.00
CA CYS A 157 17.68 -4.80 0.98
C CYS A 157 17.92 -5.31 -0.44
N ARG A 158 19.12 -5.82 -0.67
CA ARG A 158 19.56 -6.41 -1.93
C ARG A 158 19.80 -7.90 -1.76
N VAL A 159 19.42 -8.65 -2.77
CA VAL A 159 19.67 -10.09 -2.87
C VAL A 159 20.29 -10.39 -4.23
N PRO A 160 21.41 -11.11 -4.30
CA PRO A 160 21.94 -11.62 -5.55
C PRO A 160 21.02 -12.71 -6.11
N ILE A 161 20.87 -12.73 -7.42
CA ILE A 161 20.00 -13.66 -8.14
C ILE A 161 20.74 -14.31 -9.32
N SER A 162 20.22 -15.43 -9.79
CA SER A 162 20.69 -16.08 -11.02
C SER A 162 20.10 -15.41 -12.28
N ILE A 163 20.68 -15.71 -13.44
CA ILE A 163 20.15 -15.24 -14.75
C ILE A 163 18.72 -15.75 -14.97
N ASP A 164 18.43 -17.01 -14.62
CA ASP A 164 17.11 -17.59 -14.80
C ASP A 164 16.07 -16.95 -13.88
N GLN A 165 16.45 -16.60 -12.65
CA GLN A 165 15.60 -15.82 -11.75
C GLN A 165 15.33 -14.42 -12.30
N ALA A 166 16.36 -13.73 -12.82
CA ALA A 166 16.19 -12.42 -13.44
C ALA A 166 15.20 -12.47 -14.62
N ARG A 167 15.36 -13.43 -15.53
CA ARG A 167 14.43 -13.63 -16.66
C ARG A 167 13.00 -13.97 -16.22
N ALA A 168 12.85 -14.78 -15.18
CA ALA A 168 11.54 -15.10 -14.62
C ALA A 168 10.86 -13.85 -14.06
N ILE A 169 11.63 -12.98 -13.38
CA ILE A 169 11.14 -11.70 -12.88
C ILE A 169 10.76 -10.78 -14.04
N GLU A 170 11.61 -10.61 -15.07
CA GLU A 170 11.28 -9.81 -16.26
C GLU A 170 9.98 -10.28 -16.90
N SER A 171 9.84 -11.59 -17.13
CA SER A 171 8.62 -12.18 -17.69
C SER A 171 7.39 -11.93 -16.81
N PHE A 172 7.55 -11.97 -15.48
CA PHE A 172 6.48 -11.63 -14.55
C PHE A 172 6.11 -10.15 -14.64
N LEU A 173 7.08 -9.25 -14.70
CA LEU A 173 6.85 -7.80 -14.79
C LEU A 173 6.10 -7.41 -16.07
N ASP A 174 6.39 -8.08 -17.18
CA ASP A 174 5.74 -7.85 -18.48
C ASP A 174 4.32 -8.45 -18.53
N GLY A 175 4.13 -9.60 -17.87
CA GLY A 175 2.84 -10.30 -17.84
C GLY A 175 1.90 -9.88 -16.71
N PHE A 176 2.37 -9.07 -15.75
CA PHE A 176 1.54 -8.64 -14.63
C PHE A 176 0.42 -7.72 -15.11
N ASP A 177 -0.82 -8.15 -14.93
CA ASP A 177 -1.97 -7.28 -15.10
C ASP A 177 -1.84 -6.18 -14.05
N TYR A 178 -1.45 -4.96 -14.39
CA TYR A 178 -1.41 -3.83 -13.44
C TYR A 178 -2.76 -3.15 -13.22
N PRO A 179 -3.66 -3.02 -14.23
CA PRO A 179 -4.94 -2.33 -14.10
C PRO A 179 -5.85 -2.75 -12.95
N ARG A 180 -5.86 -4.04 -12.57
CA ARG A 180 -6.66 -4.46 -11.40
C ARG A 180 -5.90 -4.19 -10.11
N PHE A 181 -6.52 -3.65 -9.09
CA PHE A 181 -5.89 -3.41 -7.80
C PHE A 181 -6.82 -3.90 -6.71
N ALA A 182 -6.29 -4.60 -5.72
CA ALA A 182 -7.10 -5.10 -4.61
C ALA A 182 -6.29 -5.02 -3.31
N LEU A 183 -6.90 -4.48 -2.25
CA LEU A 183 -6.29 -4.51 -0.92
C LEU A 183 -5.92 -5.94 -0.52
N VAL A 184 -6.85 -6.88 -0.76
CA VAL A 184 -6.66 -8.32 -0.52
C VAL A 184 -6.05 -8.99 -1.76
N GLY A 185 -4.86 -9.56 -1.59
CA GLY A 185 -4.23 -10.43 -2.60
C GLY A 185 -3.54 -9.72 -3.77
N ARG A 186 -3.72 -8.41 -3.96
CA ARG A 186 -3.23 -7.70 -5.16
C ARG A 186 -2.85 -6.23 -4.93
N ALA A 187 -2.19 -6.00 -3.80
CA ALA A 187 -1.61 -4.71 -3.41
C ALA A 187 -0.09 -4.69 -3.66
N CYS A 188 0.54 -3.53 -3.48
CA CYS A 188 1.98 -3.32 -3.67
C CYS A 188 2.88 -4.36 -2.97
N SER A 189 2.55 -4.71 -1.73
CA SER A 189 3.31 -5.69 -0.94
C SER A 189 3.14 -7.12 -1.47
N HIS A 190 1.97 -7.47 -2.00
CA HIS A 190 1.75 -8.78 -2.62
C HIS A 190 2.58 -8.92 -3.90
N PHE A 191 2.63 -7.86 -4.70
CA PHE A 191 3.50 -7.79 -5.88
C PHE A 191 4.97 -8.01 -5.49
N ALA A 192 5.48 -7.30 -4.47
CA ALA A 192 6.85 -7.46 -4.01
C ALA A 192 7.14 -8.88 -3.49
N VAL A 193 6.21 -9.48 -2.74
CA VAL A 193 6.32 -10.88 -2.26
C VAL A 193 6.32 -11.88 -3.42
N GLN A 194 5.50 -11.69 -4.45
CA GLN A 194 5.50 -12.55 -5.64
C GLN A 194 6.84 -12.50 -6.37
N VAL A 195 7.40 -11.30 -6.57
CA VAL A 195 8.73 -11.12 -7.17
C VAL A 195 9.82 -11.76 -6.30
N ALA A 196 9.78 -11.54 -4.99
CA ALA A 196 10.72 -12.17 -4.05
C ALA A 196 10.65 -13.71 -4.11
N GLY A 197 9.45 -14.28 -4.28
CA GLY A 197 9.24 -15.71 -4.48
C GLY A 197 9.93 -16.25 -5.74
N LEU A 198 9.93 -15.51 -6.84
CA LEU A 198 10.67 -15.88 -8.06
C LEU A 198 12.19 -15.92 -7.85
N ALA A 199 12.70 -15.07 -6.94
CA ALA A 199 14.10 -15.08 -6.49
C ALA A 199 14.39 -16.06 -5.34
N GLN A 200 13.42 -16.91 -4.98
CA GLN A 200 13.49 -17.84 -3.86
C GLN A 200 13.90 -17.14 -2.55
N VAL A 201 13.34 -15.95 -2.33
CA VAL A 201 13.51 -15.19 -1.09
C VAL A 201 12.24 -15.35 -0.27
N PRO A 202 12.30 -16.06 0.89
CA PRO A 202 11.13 -16.20 1.73
C PRO A 202 10.76 -14.84 2.30
N THR A 203 9.55 -14.40 2.01
CA THR A 203 9.04 -13.10 2.48
C THR A 203 7.65 -13.26 3.09
N ARG A 204 7.31 -12.35 4.00
CA ARG A 204 5.97 -12.23 4.59
C ARG A 204 5.51 -10.79 4.50
N ASN A 205 4.22 -10.61 4.21
CA ASN A 205 3.58 -9.30 4.21
C ASN A 205 2.18 -9.34 4.84
N LEU A 206 1.64 -10.51 5.19
CA LEU A 206 0.23 -10.62 5.53
C LEU A 206 -0.04 -10.24 6.98
N VAL A 207 -1.11 -9.47 7.16
CA VAL A 207 -1.70 -9.16 8.46
C VAL A 207 -3.18 -9.53 8.42
N ARG A 208 -3.66 -10.17 9.50
CA ARG A 208 -5.06 -10.49 9.75
C ARG A 208 -5.59 -9.50 10.78
N VAL A 209 -6.65 -8.79 10.44
CA VAL A 209 -7.27 -7.76 11.27
C VAL A 209 -8.71 -8.14 11.54
N GLU A 210 -9.06 -8.24 12.82
CA GLU A 210 -10.45 -8.31 13.26
C GLU A 210 -11.05 -6.91 13.26
N ILE A 211 -12.15 -6.78 12.54
CA ILE A 211 -12.86 -5.52 12.33
C ILE A 211 -13.96 -5.43 13.37
N PRO A 212 -14.03 -4.35 14.18
CA PRO A 212 -15.13 -4.19 15.11
C PRO A 212 -16.46 -4.17 14.36
N GLN A 213 -17.50 -4.76 14.94
CA GLN A 213 -18.82 -4.77 14.32
C GLN A 213 -19.42 -3.36 14.18
N ARG A 214 -19.06 -2.45 15.10
CA ARG A 214 -19.63 -1.11 15.16
C ARG A 214 -18.55 -0.07 15.44
N VAL A 215 -18.74 1.12 14.88
CA VAL A 215 -17.84 2.26 15.09
C VAL A 215 -18.65 3.54 15.29
N ARG A 216 -18.13 4.46 16.08
CA ARG A 216 -18.68 5.80 16.24
C ARG A 216 -18.09 6.70 15.15
N TYR A 217 -18.91 7.29 14.30
CA TYR A 217 -18.50 8.24 13.27
C TYR A 217 -19.50 9.40 13.26
N MET A 218 -19.01 10.64 13.21
CA MET A 218 -19.85 11.85 13.33
C MET A 218 -20.88 11.81 14.49
N ASN A 219 -20.43 11.39 15.68
CA ASN A 219 -21.26 11.20 16.89
C ASN A 219 -22.43 10.20 16.75
N ARG A 220 -22.44 9.37 15.70
CA ARG A 220 -23.42 8.30 15.50
C ARG A 220 -22.74 6.95 15.56
N LEU A 221 -23.47 5.93 16.02
CA LEU A 221 -22.99 4.56 16.08
C LEU A 221 -23.41 3.82 14.82
N HIS A 222 -22.46 3.53 13.93
CA HIS A 222 -22.67 2.82 12.68
C HIS A 222 -22.31 1.34 12.84
N ALA A 223 -23.01 0.46 12.13
CA ALA A 223 -22.55 -0.91 11.89
C ALA A 223 -21.49 -0.87 10.77
N LEU A 224 -20.38 -1.59 10.95
CA LEU A 224 -19.40 -1.81 9.90
C LEU A 224 -19.69 -3.10 9.11
N TRP A 225 -20.30 -4.07 9.78
CA TRP A 225 -20.76 -5.31 9.19
C TRP A 225 -21.89 -5.92 10.02
N THR A 226 -22.74 -6.66 9.34
CA THR A 226 -23.77 -7.56 9.88
C THR A 226 -23.48 -9.02 9.48
N ASP A 227 -22.89 -9.24 8.31
CA ASP A 227 -22.41 -10.55 7.89
C ASP A 227 -21.03 -10.83 8.50
N ALA A 228 -20.93 -11.91 9.29
CA ALA A 228 -19.72 -12.29 9.99
C ALA A 228 -18.53 -12.61 9.06
N LYS A 229 -18.76 -12.87 7.77
CA LYS A 229 -17.63 -13.06 6.82
C LYS A 229 -16.77 -11.80 6.64
N PHE A 230 -17.32 -10.62 6.95
CA PHE A 230 -16.62 -9.34 6.90
C PHE A 230 -16.00 -8.93 8.24
N SER A 231 -16.11 -9.76 9.28
CA SER A 231 -15.54 -9.50 10.60
C SER A 231 -14.02 -9.56 10.65
N VAL A 232 -13.39 -10.10 9.60
CA VAL A 232 -11.94 -10.31 9.52
C VAL A 232 -11.48 -10.03 8.11
N ILE A 233 -10.44 -9.21 7.97
CA ILE A 233 -9.72 -9.03 6.71
C ILE A 233 -8.29 -9.55 6.84
N THR A 234 -7.78 -10.16 5.76
CA THR A 234 -6.35 -10.48 5.65
C THR A 234 -5.81 -9.81 4.40
N TYR A 235 -4.78 -8.98 4.56
CA TYR A 235 -4.21 -8.21 3.46
C TYR A 235 -2.71 -8.01 3.65
N GLY A 236 -2.04 -7.50 2.61
CA GLY A 236 -0.61 -7.27 2.59
C GLY A 236 -0.24 -5.90 3.15
N SER A 237 0.53 -5.86 4.23
CA SER A 237 1.03 -4.66 4.90
C SER A 237 2.49 -4.37 4.55
N PRO A 238 2.81 -3.14 4.12
CA PRO A 238 4.19 -2.65 4.00
C PRO A 238 4.98 -2.71 5.32
N GLU A 239 4.34 -2.51 6.47
CA GLU A 239 4.98 -2.58 7.79
C GLU A 239 5.49 -3.99 8.09
N VAL A 240 4.66 -5.01 7.83
CA VAL A 240 5.04 -6.42 7.99
C VAL A 240 6.15 -6.80 7.00
N PHE A 241 6.05 -6.30 5.76
CA PHE A 241 7.07 -6.53 4.75
C PHE A 241 8.42 -5.90 5.15
N GLU A 242 8.43 -4.66 5.67
CA GLU A 242 9.65 -4.02 6.17
C GLU A 242 10.32 -4.83 7.28
N GLN A 243 9.56 -5.28 8.27
CA GLN A 243 10.11 -6.13 9.32
C GLN A 243 10.70 -7.42 8.73
N CYS A 244 10.03 -8.03 7.76
CA CYS A 244 10.56 -9.19 7.06
C CYS A 244 11.90 -8.92 6.38
N LEU A 245 12.06 -7.77 5.71
CA LEU A 245 13.32 -7.41 5.06
C LEU A 245 14.44 -7.24 6.09
N ARG A 246 14.16 -6.63 7.25
CA ARG A 246 15.12 -6.50 8.35
C ARG A 246 15.55 -7.87 8.88
N ASP A 247 14.59 -8.78 9.03
CA ASP A 247 14.86 -10.14 9.50
C ASP A 247 15.77 -10.89 8.50
N LEU A 248 15.52 -10.77 7.19
CA LEU A 248 16.38 -11.34 6.14
C LEU A 248 17.82 -10.85 6.21
N VAL A 249 18.02 -9.54 6.43
CA VAL A 249 19.36 -8.97 6.63
C VAL A 249 19.99 -9.48 7.90
N SER A 250 19.24 -9.56 9.00
CA SER A 250 19.76 -10.02 10.31
C SER A 250 20.32 -11.45 10.28
N VAL A 251 19.78 -12.32 9.41
CA VAL A 251 20.23 -13.71 9.25
C VAL A 251 21.21 -13.89 8.07
N GLY A 252 21.63 -12.80 7.40
CA GLY A 252 22.57 -12.85 6.30
C GLY A 252 22.02 -13.44 5.00
N ALA A 253 20.69 -13.38 4.80
CA ALA A 253 20.02 -13.80 3.56
C ALA A 253 19.79 -12.63 2.59
N ALA A 254 20.05 -11.40 3.03
CA ALA A 254 20.04 -10.18 2.21
C ALA A 254 21.08 -9.18 2.75
N GLU A 255 21.45 -8.20 1.93
CA GLU A 255 22.31 -7.07 2.32
C GLU A 255 21.46 -5.81 2.48
N GLU A 256 21.61 -5.08 3.59
CA GLU A 256 20.96 -3.77 3.74
C GLU A 256 21.53 -2.76 2.75
N VAL A 257 20.65 -1.95 2.15
CA VAL A 257 21.05 -0.88 1.22
C VAL A 257 20.67 0.46 1.81
N GLN A 258 21.68 1.22 2.25
CA GLN A 258 21.50 2.54 2.85
C GLN A 258 21.33 3.64 1.79
N ASP A 259 22.03 3.50 0.67
CA ASP A 259 21.98 4.44 -0.45
C ASP A 259 21.60 3.69 -1.73
N LEU A 260 20.33 3.80 -2.14
CA LEU A 260 19.94 3.38 -3.48
C LEU A 260 20.69 4.25 -4.51
N PRO A 261 21.27 3.66 -5.57
CA PRO A 261 22.07 4.40 -6.54
C PRO A 261 21.32 5.63 -7.07
N ALA A 262 22.05 6.74 -7.26
CA ALA A 262 21.49 8.03 -7.70
C ALA A 262 20.67 7.96 -9.00
N ARG A 263 20.80 6.87 -9.79
CA ARG A 263 19.95 6.54 -10.95
C ARG A 263 18.46 6.38 -10.63
N THR A 264 18.12 6.23 -9.33
CA THR A 264 16.74 6.21 -8.83
C THR A 264 16.14 7.60 -8.62
N ARG A 265 16.94 8.67 -8.71
CA ARG A 265 16.42 10.04 -8.65
C ARG A 265 15.95 10.45 -10.04
N PRO A 266 14.68 10.84 -10.23
CA PRO A 266 14.27 11.48 -11.47
C PRO A 266 15.20 12.66 -11.76
N SER A 267 15.61 12.82 -13.01
CA SER A 267 16.31 14.03 -13.42
C SER A 267 15.41 15.22 -13.07
N PRO A 268 15.91 16.30 -12.43
CA PRO A 268 15.09 17.49 -12.17
C PRO A 268 14.42 18.05 -13.44
N ALA A 269 14.95 17.73 -14.62
CA ALA A 269 14.42 18.14 -15.92
C ALA A 269 13.25 17.30 -16.46
N SER A 270 12.89 16.17 -15.83
CA SER A 270 11.75 15.32 -16.23
C SER A 270 10.51 15.47 -15.34
N MET A 271 10.57 16.30 -14.31
CA MET A 271 9.37 16.69 -13.56
C MET A 271 8.71 17.86 -14.29
N GLU A 272 7.83 17.57 -15.24
CA GLU A 272 6.86 18.59 -15.65
C GLU A 272 6.00 18.95 -14.42
N PRO A 273 5.68 20.24 -14.21
CA PRO A 273 4.75 20.64 -13.17
C PRO A 273 3.45 19.85 -13.37
N ILE A 274 3.04 19.10 -12.36
CA ILE A 274 1.70 18.51 -12.34
C ILE A 274 0.72 19.68 -12.52
N ASP A 275 0.01 19.71 -13.65
CA ASP A 275 -0.99 20.73 -13.92
C ASP A 275 -2.06 20.63 -12.82
N ASP A 276 -2.13 21.63 -11.94
CA ASP A 276 -3.13 21.70 -10.86
C ASP A 276 -4.57 21.69 -11.40
N ARG A 277 -4.78 21.84 -12.71
CA ARG A 277 -6.09 21.71 -13.37
C ARG A 277 -6.63 20.28 -13.41
N ASP A 278 -5.79 19.25 -13.27
CA ASP A 278 -6.24 17.85 -13.25
C ASP A 278 -6.71 17.38 -11.86
N ARG A 279 -6.72 18.26 -10.85
CA ARG A 279 -7.09 17.90 -9.47
C ARG A 279 -8.55 18.09 -9.10
N PHE A 280 -9.39 18.72 -9.94
CA PHE A 280 -10.80 18.91 -9.61
C PHE A 280 -11.70 18.86 -10.85
N PHE A 281 -12.13 17.66 -11.21
CA PHE A 281 -13.43 17.47 -11.86
C PHE A 281 -14.32 16.63 -10.95
N ILE A 282 -14.90 17.29 -9.94
CA ILE A 282 -16.21 16.90 -9.46
C ILE A 282 -17.17 17.85 -10.18
N GLY A 283 -17.78 17.35 -11.26
CA GLY A 283 -18.91 18.02 -11.89
C GLY A 283 -20.08 18.14 -10.91
N PRO A 284 -20.99 19.11 -11.15
CA PRO A 284 -22.07 19.47 -10.22
C PRO A 284 -23.00 18.31 -9.87
#